data_AF-A0A7V2N2C8-F1
#
_entry.id   AF-A0A7V2N2C8-F1
#
_cell.length_a   1.000
_cell.length_b   1.000
_cell.length_c   1.000
_cell.angle_alpha   90.00
_cell.angle_beta   90.00
_cell.angle_gamma   90.00
#
_symmetry.space_group_name_H-M   'P 1'
#
loop_
_entity.id
_entity.type
_entity.pdbx_description
1 polymer ?
#
loop_
_entity_poly.entity_id
_entity_poly.type
_entity_poly.pdbx_seq_one_letter_code
_entity_poly.pdbx_strand_id
1 'polypeptide(L)' 'MPKKGATAPDFTLPAVDGSPLTLSELRGRPVLLIFLRHLG' A
#
# COMPACT_ATOMS: atom_id res chain seq x y z
N MET A 1 5.14 2.54 12.83
CA MET A 1 6.12 2.22 11.76
C MET A 1 6.24 0.71 11.67
N PRO A 2 6.08 0.07 10.49
CA PRO A 2 6.27 -1.37 10.35
C PRO A 2 7.72 -1.77 10.66
N LYS A 3 7.90 -2.96 11.25
CA LYS A 3 9.22 -3.51 11.58
C LYS A 3 9.76 -4.31 10.39
N LYS A 4 11.05 -4.14 10.07
CA LYS A 4 11.70 -4.94 9.01
C LYS A 4 11.53 -6.44 9.28
N GLY A 5 11.19 -7.19 8.24
CA GLY A 5 10.93 -8.63 8.31
C GLY A 5 9.54 -9.02 8.84
N ALA A 6 8.78 -8.08 9.41
CA ALA A 6 7.38 -8.33 9.74
C ALA A 6 6.52 -8.24 8.47
N THR A 7 5.43 -9.01 8.44
CA THR A 7 4.39 -8.89 7.41
C THR A 7 3.90 -7.44 7.35
N ALA A 8 3.80 -6.88 6.15
CA ALA A 8 3.24 -5.55 5.97
C ALA A 8 1.78 -5.53 6.45
N PRO A 9 1.34 -4.51 7.22
CA PRO A 9 -0.05 -4.38 7.62
C PRO A 9 -0.92 -4.19 6.38
N ASP A 10 -2.11 -4.80 6.40
CA ASP A 10 -3.05 -4.64 5.30
C ASP A 10 -3.74 -3.27 5.37
N PHE A 11 -4.07 -2.74 4.21
CA PHE A 11 -4.86 -1.52 4.07
C PHE A 11 -5.53 -1.47 2.70
N THR A 12 -6.62 -0.74 2.62
CA THR A 12 -7.36 -0.48 1.39
C THR A 12 -7.31 1.02 1.10
N LEU A 13 -6.94 1.38 -0.13
CA LEU A 13 -6.92 2.76 -0.62
C LEU A 13 -7.70 2.85 -1.94
N PRO A 14 -8.24 4.01 -2.30
CA PRO A 14 -8.79 4.22 -3.62
C PRO A 14 -7.66 4.18 -4.67
N ALA A 15 -7.88 3.44 -5.75
CA ALA A 15 -7.10 3.52 -6.97
C ALA A 15 -7.41 4.81 -7.75
N VAL A 16 -6.71 5.04 -8.85
CA VAL A 16 -6.87 6.22 -9.71
C VAL A 16 -8.29 6.35 -10.26
N ASP A 17 -8.96 5.22 -10.50
CA ASP A 17 -10.35 5.14 -10.96
C ASP A 17 -11.38 5.17 -9.82
N GLY A 18 -10.92 5.34 -8.56
CA GLY A 18 -11.77 5.36 -7.36
C GLY A 18 -12.17 3.97 -6.85
N SER A 19 -11.80 2.88 -7.53
CA SER A 19 -12.05 1.53 -7.04
C SER A 19 -11.23 1.23 -5.78
N PRO A 20 -11.75 0.42 -4.84
CA PRO A 20 -10.98 0.00 -3.68
C PRO A 20 -9.87 -0.98 -4.11
N LEU A 21 -8.63 -0.73 -3.68
CA LEU A 21 -7.48 -1.61 -3.86
C LEU A 21 -6.90 -1.98 -2.51
N THR A 22 -6.84 -3.27 -2.20
CA THR A 22 -6.27 -3.78 -0.94
C THR A 22 -4.84 -4.27 -1.15
N LEU A 23 -3.91 -3.95 -0.24
CA LEU A 23 -2.50 -4.35 -0.38
C LEU A 23 -2.34 -5.88 -0.54
N SER A 24 -3.16 -6.66 0.16
CA SER A 24 -3.13 -8.12 0.08
C SER A 24 -3.48 -8.69 -1.30
N GLU A 25 -4.20 -7.95 -2.16
CA GLU A 25 -4.53 -8.35 -3.53
C GLU A 25 -3.29 -8.32 -4.46
N LEU A 26 -2.25 -7.56 -4.10
CA LEU A 26 -1.02 -7.42 -4.88
C LEU A 26 0.08 -8.43 -4.50
N ARG A 27 -0.21 -9.39 -3.63
CA ARG A 27 0.75 -10.42 -3.20
C ARG A 27 1.17 -11.32 -4.37
N GLY A 28 2.28 -12.04 -4.18
CA GLY A 28 2.88 -12.90 -5.22
C GLY A 28 3.93 -12.20 -6.09
N ARG A 29 4.18 -10.91 -5.87
CA ARG A 29 5.25 -10.14 -6.50
C ARG A 29 5.84 -9.11 -5.52
N PRO A 30 7.07 -8.61 -5.72
CA PRO A 30 7.59 -7.48 -4.98
C PRO A 30 6.73 -6.23 -5.18
N VAL A 31 6.47 -5.48 -4.10
CA VAL A 31 5.66 -4.25 -4.10
C VAL A 31 6.45 -3.14 -3.41
N LEU A 32 6.50 -1.94 -4.01
CA LEU A 32 7.09 -0.73 -3.44
C LEU A 32 5.98 0.26 -3.07
N LEU A 33 5.96 0.70 -1.82
CA LEU A 33 5.02 1.73 -1.34
C LEU A 33 5.72 3.09 -1.29
N ILE A 34 5.16 4.08 -1.98
CA ILE A 34 5.63 5.47 -1.97
C ILE A 34 4.54 6.33 -1.34
N PHE A 35 4.82 6.87 -0.16
CA PHE A 35 3.93 7.82 0.52
C PHE A 35 4.43 9.24 0.25
N LEU A 36 3.68 9.98 -0.55
CA LEU A 36 3.95 11.38 -0.83
C LEU A 36 3.12 12.24 0.13
N ARG A 37 3.76 13.21 0.79
CA ARG A 37 3.03 14.27 1.49
C ARG A 37 2.76 15.38 0.48
N HIS A 38 1.52 15.83 0.37
CA HIS A 38 1.24 17.07 -0.35
C HIS A 38 1.91 18.23 0.41
N LEU A 39 2.80 18.96 -0.24
CA LEU A 39 3.26 20.25 0.24
C LEU A 39 2.18 21.25 -0.14
N GLY A 40 1.39 21.67 0.85
CA GLY A 40 0.50 22.83 0.69
C GLY A 40 1.31 24.09 0.47
#